data_AF-A0A971RGQ7-F1
#
_entry.id   AF-A0A971RGQ7-F1
#
_cell.length_a   1.000
_cell.length_b   1.000
_cell.length_c   1.000
_cell.angle_alpha   90.00
_cell.angle_beta   90.00
_cell.angle_gamma   90.00
#
_symmetry.space_group_name_H-M   'P 1'
#
loop_
_entity.id
_entity.type
_entity.pdbx_description
1 polymer ?
#
loop_
_entity_poly.entity_id
_entity_poly.type
_entity_poly.pdbx_seq_one_letter_code
_entity_poly.pdbx_strand_id
1 'polypeptide(L)'
;MLINQVWQPLGGTRQAFIYPYLRKPDLLSSNSCLICTPEQIVLIDAGALVSQTHDLARVIRDCEREKHRPVVIYLTHCHIDHTLQLASHRQIWTTASVWIAAQEEGADYLLEGDRFKTIAELYGVPFPSLQPDIRLFTGQDRKKKMTRRIALAPGVLLTLRIESIDAGPGQTIVRQTASLGGGDHLEIYPARGHSPDSLCIRAGEVLFIGDLLAAANPMVAGISGWHRDDYLATLGQVRWLLEHLPIRFCYPGHGGVIPADKALEIFVRLEQKTAALGDVRPMTEDRLFQITDYALELIDEAEEVFSAIAGRLLYTAYQLERLEETEAANRCRLAMDMDCIDACLLDFRELCRCLDAGKIRRVEFAHAALAVVEKLRSLFDPRPLGAIVPRSLVNRGTAMLLDFIGVAGGRRNLEEFIPADVNALIHEVVEAWRGGAERDASVIDDADDDGKYLAALILRIGHRPEAGRSDLVFTPAEDLPFIRLAAGRFTDTFLDFLCWLGRRRPSGLVVATAAVGESCRIDIFPAGRDNPPLSAHEEARLRSFNRRFCLCGMQLRVQPGGFGLAPADEETPGERR
;
A
#
# COMPACT_ATOMS: atom_id res chain seq x y z
N MET A 1 12.28 17.98 -23.01
CA MET A 1 11.46 16.84 -22.58
C MET A 1 11.87 15.66 -23.44
N LEU A 2 12.11 14.47 -22.86
CA LEU A 2 12.47 13.29 -23.65
C LEU A 2 11.22 12.75 -24.36
N ILE A 3 11.29 12.52 -25.66
CA ILE A 3 10.18 11.98 -26.44
C ILE A 3 10.21 10.44 -26.33
N ASN A 4 9.08 9.84 -25.97
CA ASN A 4 8.97 8.38 -25.83
C ASN A 4 9.11 7.69 -27.19
N GLN A 5 9.85 6.59 -27.25
CA GLN A 5 10.03 5.75 -28.43
C GLN A 5 10.57 6.50 -29.67
N VAL A 6 11.42 7.50 -29.44
CA VAL A 6 12.11 8.26 -30.50
C VAL A 6 13.57 8.42 -30.14
N TRP A 7 14.47 8.12 -31.09
CA TRP A 7 15.89 8.38 -30.96
C TRP A 7 16.16 9.88 -30.95
N GLN A 8 16.88 10.36 -29.95
CA GLN A 8 17.26 11.76 -29.83
C GLN A 8 18.67 11.89 -29.20
N PRO A 9 19.42 12.98 -29.48
CA PRO A 9 20.72 13.19 -28.86
C PRO A 9 20.63 13.21 -27.33
N LEU A 10 21.57 12.54 -26.66
CA LEU A 10 21.65 12.55 -25.21
C LEU A 10 22.48 13.75 -24.73
N GLY A 11 21.81 14.76 -24.16
CA GLY A 11 22.47 15.95 -23.62
C GLY A 11 23.58 15.60 -22.62
N GLY A 12 24.66 16.37 -22.62
CA GLY A 12 25.83 16.11 -21.77
C GLY A 12 26.74 14.97 -22.25
N THR A 13 26.45 14.35 -23.39
CA THR A 13 27.33 13.37 -24.06
C THR A 13 27.82 13.90 -25.41
N ARG A 14 28.84 13.27 -25.97
CA ARG A 14 29.46 13.65 -27.25
C ARG A 14 28.77 12.98 -28.43
N GLN A 15 28.52 11.67 -28.34
CA GLN A 15 28.08 10.85 -29.47
C GLN A 15 26.98 9.85 -29.09
N ALA A 16 26.36 9.98 -27.92
CA ALA A 16 25.30 9.09 -27.49
C ALA A 16 23.91 9.61 -27.89
N PHE A 17 23.05 8.67 -28.27
CA PHE A 17 21.63 8.89 -28.52
C PHE A 17 20.82 8.07 -27.53
N ILE A 18 19.68 8.60 -27.10
CA ILE A 18 18.78 7.95 -26.14
C ILE A 18 17.44 7.63 -26.82
N TYR A 19 16.88 6.48 -26.49
CA TYR A 19 15.54 6.03 -26.88
C TYR A 19 14.79 5.60 -25.61
N PRO A 20 13.97 6.51 -25.04
CA PRO A 20 13.10 6.17 -23.92
C PRO A 20 12.08 5.11 -24.31
N TYR A 21 11.85 4.13 -23.44
CA TYR A 21 10.72 3.21 -23.52
C TYR A 21 9.89 3.31 -22.24
N LEU A 22 9.06 4.35 -22.18
CA LEU A 22 8.15 4.63 -21.08
C LEU A 22 6.87 3.82 -21.27
N ARG A 23 6.41 3.23 -20.16
CA ARG A 23 5.16 2.48 -20.06
C ARG A 23 4.18 3.21 -19.15
N LYS A 24 2.90 2.85 -19.27
CA LYS A 24 1.95 3.19 -18.22
C LYS A 24 2.40 2.47 -16.93
N PRO A 25 2.41 3.13 -15.76
CA PRO A 25 2.74 2.47 -14.51
C PRO A 25 1.90 1.19 -14.33
N ASP A 26 2.57 0.08 -14.13
CA ASP A 26 1.97 -1.18 -13.69
C ASP A 26 2.96 -1.91 -12.76
N LEU A 27 2.47 -2.94 -12.08
CA LEU A 27 3.29 -3.74 -11.17
C LEU A 27 4.03 -4.87 -11.88
N LEU A 28 3.73 -5.09 -13.16
CA LEU A 28 4.19 -6.27 -13.86
C LEU A 28 5.51 -6.05 -14.55
N SER A 29 5.86 -4.81 -14.92
CA SER A 29 7.10 -4.52 -15.64
C SER A 29 7.48 -3.05 -15.61
N SER A 30 8.78 -2.79 -15.54
CA SER A 30 9.33 -1.43 -15.51
C SER A 30 9.52 -0.81 -16.89
N ASN A 31 9.80 0.48 -16.90
CA ASN A 31 10.31 1.23 -18.02
C ASN A 31 11.69 0.70 -18.43
N SER A 32 11.99 0.80 -19.72
CA SER A 32 13.33 0.52 -20.25
C SER A 32 13.90 1.76 -20.94
N CYS A 33 15.20 1.77 -21.17
CA CYS A 33 15.81 2.79 -22.01
C CYS A 33 16.99 2.24 -22.81
N LEU A 34 17.03 2.54 -24.10
CA LEU A 34 18.20 2.25 -24.93
C LEU A 34 19.08 3.49 -25.06
N ILE A 35 20.40 3.30 -25.04
CA ILE A 35 21.39 4.32 -25.35
C ILE A 35 22.32 3.75 -26.40
N CYS A 36 22.44 4.43 -27.53
CA CYS A 36 23.26 4.00 -28.65
C CYS A 36 24.52 4.86 -28.73
N THR A 37 25.70 4.24 -28.77
CA THR A 37 26.99 4.93 -28.93
C THR A 37 27.75 4.38 -30.14
N PRO A 38 28.90 4.98 -30.51
CA PRO A 38 29.72 4.45 -31.60
C PRO A 38 30.27 3.04 -31.36
N GLU A 39 30.42 2.60 -30.10
CA GLU A 39 31.09 1.35 -29.74
C GLU A 39 30.16 0.28 -29.16
N GLN A 40 29.02 0.65 -28.57
CA GLN A 40 28.09 -0.32 -27.97
C GLN A 40 26.64 0.20 -27.97
N ILE A 41 25.70 -0.72 -27.73
CA ILE A 41 24.31 -0.41 -27.44
C ILE A 41 24.08 -0.74 -25.97
N VAL A 42 23.54 0.21 -25.22
CA VAL A 42 23.23 0.06 -23.80
C VAL A 42 21.73 -0.10 -23.64
N LEU A 43 21.31 -1.02 -22.77
CA LEU A 43 19.94 -1.13 -22.30
C LEU A 43 19.93 -0.92 -20.78
N ILE A 44 19.12 0.01 -20.28
CA ILE A 44 18.82 0.15 -18.86
C ILE A 44 17.49 -0.54 -18.60
N ASP A 45 17.54 -1.62 -17.82
CA ASP A 45 16.44 -2.54 -17.50
C ASP A 45 15.70 -3.13 -18.71
N ALA A 46 15.28 -4.39 -18.61
CA ALA A 46 14.63 -5.11 -19.71
C ALA A 46 13.12 -5.20 -19.58
N GLY A 47 12.60 -4.89 -18.40
CA GLY A 47 11.22 -5.17 -18.06
C GLY A 47 10.96 -6.67 -17.83
N ALA A 48 9.67 -6.98 -17.66
CA ALA A 48 9.12 -8.31 -17.44
C ALA A 48 8.08 -8.72 -18.49
N LEU A 49 7.71 -7.85 -19.44
CA LEU A 49 6.77 -8.19 -20.50
C LEU A 49 7.44 -8.66 -21.80
N VAL A 50 6.88 -9.74 -22.37
CA VAL A 50 7.31 -10.29 -23.66
C VAL A 50 7.14 -9.27 -24.80
N SER A 51 6.04 -8.51 -24.82
CA SER A 51 5.80 -7.50 -25.86
C SER A 51 6.83 -6.38 -25.82
N GLN A 52 7.15 -5.85 -24.64
CA GLN A 52 8.23 -4.88 -24.44
C GLN A 52 9.58 -5.44 -24.91
N THR A 53 9.88 -6.68 -24.55
CA THR A 53 11.11 -7.36 -24.98
C THR A 53 11.18 -7.48 -26.51
N HIS A 54 10.09 -7.85 -27.18
CA HIS A 54 10.05 -7.91 -28.64
C HIS A 54 10.28 -6.55 -29.31
N ASP A 55 9.68 -5.49 -28.78
CA ASP A 55 9.86 -4.14 -29.28
C ASP A 55 11.30 -3.65 -29.09
N LEU A 56 11.88 -3.86 -27.90
CA LEU A 56 13.27 -3.52 -27.61
C LEU A 56 14.22 -4.30 -28.53
N ALA A 57 14.01 -5.60 -28.70
CA ALA A 57 14.82 -6.43 -29.59
C ALA A 57 14.73 -5.97 -31.05
N ARG A 58 13.56 -5.50 -31.51
CA ARG A 58 13.41 -4.89 -32.85
C ARG A 58 14.27 -3.63 -32.97
N VAL A 59 14.19 -2.72 -32.00
CA VAL A 59 14.98 -1.48 -32.02
C VAL A 59 16.50 -1.76 -31.94
N ILE A 60 16.93 -2.74 -31.14
CA ILE A 60 18.33 -3.17 -31.07
C ILE A 60 18.79 -3.71 -32.42
N ARG A 61 18.02 -4.58 -33.07
CA ARG A 61 18.36 -5.10 -34.41
C ARG A 61 18.45 -4.00 -35.45
N ASP A 62 17.63 -2.97 -35.35
CA ASP A 62 17.69 -1.81 -36.24
C ASP A 62 19.03 -1.07 -36.07
N CYS A 63 19.47 -0.86 -34.83
CA CYS A 63 20.79 -0.29 -34.53
C CYS A 63 21.95 -1.18 -35.02
N GLU A 64 21.83 -2.50 -34.89
CA GLU A 64 22.84 -3.43 -35.39
C GLU A 64 22.99 -3.40 -36.91
N ARG A 65 21.87 -3.22 -37.64
CA ARG A 65 21.91 -3.10 -39.11
C ARG A 65 22.65 -1.85 -39.57
N GLU A 66 22.62 -0.77 -38.79
CA GLU A 66 23.43 0.42 -39.06
C GLU A 66 24.92 0.17 -38.80
N LYS A 67 25.22 -0.47 -37.66
CA LYS A 67 26.59 -0.84 -37.26
C LYS A 67 26.53 -1.92 -36.20
N HIS A 68 27.22 -3.03 -36.45
CA HIS A 68 27.34 -4.12 -35.49
C HIS A 68 28.11 -3.67 -34.25
N ARG A 69 27.50 -3.85 -33.08
CA ARG A 69 27.94 -3.35 -31.77
C ARG A 69 27.51 -4.34 -30.68
N PRO A 70 28.34 -4.62 -29.65
CA PRO A 70 27.91 -5.39 -28.50
C PRO A 70 26.76 -4.67 -27.76
N VAL A 71 25.90 -5.45 -27.12
CA VAL A 71 24.82 -4.96 -26.25
C VAL A 71 25.22 -5.15 -24.79
N VAL A 72 25.13 -4.10 -23.98
CA VAL A 72 25.35 -4.17 -22.52
C VAL A 72 24.09 -3.75 -21.79
N ILE A 73 23.54 -4.66 -21.01
CA ILE A 73 22.32 -4.46 -20.24
C ILE A 73 22.71 -4.13 -18.80
N TYR A 74 22.36 -2.94 -18.33
CA TYR A 74 22.56 -2.54 -16.93
C TYR A 74 21.25 -2.67 -16.18
N LEU A 75 21.29 -3.43 -15.10
CA LEU A 75 20.16 -3.60 -14.21
C LEU A 75 20.24 -2.55 -13.10
N THR A 76 19.14 -1.85 -12.87
CA THR A 76 19.03 -0.96 -11.71
C THR A 76 18.94 -1.77 -10.42
N HIS A 77 18.26 -2.92 -10.45
CA HIS A 77 18.20 -3.91 -9.37
C HIS A 77 17.58 -5.24 -9.84
N CYS A 78 17.51 -6.24 -8.95
CA CYS A 78 17.15 -7.62 -9.27
C CYS A 78 15.66 -7.98 -9.27
N HIS A 79 14.74 -7.05 -8.97
CA HIS A 79 13.31 -7.38 -8.93
C HIS A 79 12.79 -7.87 -10.29
N ILE A 80 11.77 -8.74 -10.25
CA ILE A 80 11.29 -9.42 -11.46
C ILE A 80 10.83 -8.45 -12.54
N ASP A 81 10.22 -7.32 -12.17
CA ASP A 81 9.66 -6.36 -13.10
C ASP A 81 10.73 -5.64 -13.93
N HIS A 82 12.00 -5.71 -13.51
CA HIS A 82 13.16 -5.22 -14.25
C HIS A 82 13.93 -6.31 -15.02
N THR A 83 13.81 -7.57 -14.60
CA THR A 83 14.77 -8.64 -14.97
C THR A 83 14.16 -9.90 -15.58
N LEU A 84 12.88 -10.18 -15.36
CA LEU A 84 12.27 -11.48 -15.64
C LEU A 84 12.44 -11.93 -17.09
N GLN A 85 12.33 -11.01 -18.06
CA GLN A 85 12.45 -11.39 -19.47
C GLN A 85 13.87 -11.72 -19.89
N LEU A 86 14.88 -11.19 -19.20
CA LEU A 86 16.29 -11.53 -19.47
C LEU A 86 16.58 -12.98 -19.12
N ALA A 87 16.05 -13.45 -18.00
CA ALA A 87 16.20 -14.82 -17.53
C ALA A 87 15.66 -15.85 -18.53
N SER A 88 14.65 -15.47 -19.33
CA SER A 88 14.02 -16.36 -20.31
C SER A 88 14.54 -16.20 -21.74
N HIS A 89 15.17 -15.07 -22.11
CA HIS A 89 15.37 -14.72 -23.53
C HIS A 89 16.76 -14.19 -23.92
N ARG A 90 17.78 -14.24 -23.05
CA ARG A 90 19.13 -13.65 -23.28
C ARG A 90 19.70 -13.83 -24.71
N GLN A 91 19.51 -14.98 -25.35
CA GLN A 91 20.09 -15.30 -26.67
C GLN A 91 19.18 -14.98 -27.87
N ILE A 92 17.93 -14.59 -27.66
CA ILE A 92 16.94 -14.41 -28.74
C ILE A 92 16.89 -12.95 -29.23
N TRP A 93 17.46 -12.02 -28.46
CA TRP A 93 17.27 -10.59 -28.71
C TRP A 93 18.00 -10.10 -29.96
N THR A 94 19.21 -10.60 -30.18
CA THR A 94 20.19 -10.01 -31.10
C THR A 94 21.23 -11.04 -31.53
N THR A 95 21.88 -10.80 -32.66
CA THR A 95 23.05 -11.55 -33.13
C THR A 95 24.37 -11.07 -32.51
N ALA A 96 24.39 -9.89 -31.90
CA ALA A 96 25.55 -9.35 -31.18
C ALA A 96 25.77 -10.05 -29.83
N SER A 97 26.97 -9.87 -29.29
CA SER A 97 27.27 -10.29 -27.92
C SER A 97 26.44 -9.47 -26.91
N VAL A 98 25.75 -10.17 -26.02
CA VAL A 98 24.94 -9.59 -24.94
C VAL A 98 25.62 -9.81 -23.60
N TRP A 99 25.87 -8.70 -22.89
CA TRP A 99 26.48 -8.67 -21.57
C TRP A 99 25.50 -8.09 -20.55
N ILE A 100 25.40 -8.71 -19.38
CA ILE A 100 24.53 -8.26 -18.30
C ILE A 100 25.37 -7.74 -17.14
N ALA A 101 25.16 -6.48 -16.79
CA ALA A 101 25.81 -5.79 -15.69
C ALA A 101 24.82 -5.60 -14.52
N ALA A 102 25.21 -6.08 -13.34
CA ALA A 102 24.42 -5.98 -12.12
C ALA A 102 25.33 -5.66 -10.92
N GLN A 103 24.76 -5.06 -9.89
CA GLN A 103 25.46 -4.88 -8.60
C GLN A 103 25.85 -6.25 -8.01
N GLU A 104 26.97 -6.33 -7.28
CA GLU A 104 27.54 -7.59 -6.79
C GLU A 104 26.55 -8.50 -6.01
N GLU A 105 25.82 -7.96 -5.04
CA GLU A 105 24.78 -8.68 -4.28
C GLU A 105 23.60 -9.06 -5.18
N GLY A 106 23.15 -8.14 -6.05
CA GLY A 106 22.10 -8.42 -7.04
C GLY A 106 22.48 -9.54 -8.00
N ALA A 107 23.76 -9.63 -8.37
CA ALA A 107 24.27 -10.68 -9.23
C ALA A 107 24.28 -12.05 -8.56
N ASP A 108 24.47 -12.10 -7.24
CA ASP A 108 24.32 -13.34 -6.47
C ASP A 108 22.84 -13.76 -6.40
N TYR A 109 21.92 -12.84 -6.10
CA TYR A 109 20.48 -13.12 -6.06
C TYR A 109 19.94 -13.65 -7.39
N LEU A 110 20.35 -13.04 -8.50
CA LEU A 110 19.96 -13.47 -9.84
C LEU A 110 20.54 -14.85 -10.19
N LEU A 111 21.80 -15.11 -9.83
CA LEU A 111 22.47 -16.38 -10.08
C LEU A 111 21.82 -17.52 -9.29
N GLU A 112 21.44 -17.27 -8.04
CA GLU A 112 20.79 -18.26 -7.17
C GLU A 112 19.31 -18.46 -7.51
N GLY A 113 18.70 -17.52 -8.25
CA GLY A 113 17.26 -17.50 -8.47
C GLY A 113 16.49 -17.22 -7.18
N ASP A 114 17.02 -16.34 -6.31
CA ASP A 114 16.43 -16.03 -5.01
C ASP A 114 15.04 -15.42 -5.18
N ARG A 115 14.00 -16.22 -4.91
CA ARG A 115 12.60 -15.82 -5.07
C ARG A 115 12.16 -14.69 -4.14
N PHE A 116 12.86 -14.49 -3.02
CA PHE A 116 12.54 -13.45 -2.05
C PHE A 116 13.17 -12.13 -2.50
N LYS A 117 14.46 -12.14 -2.82
CA LYS A 117 15.19 -10.93 -3.25
C LYS A 117 14.77 -10.43 -4.62
N THR A 118 14.40 -11.33 -5.53
CA THR A 118 13.80 -10.96 -6.82
C THR A 118 12.32 -10.62 -6.72
N ILE A 119 11.71 -10.73 -5.52
CA ILE A 119 10.27 -10.60 -5.22
C ILE A 119 9.34 -11.53 -6.01
N ALA A 120 9.88 -12.55 -6.67
CA ALA A 120 9.11 -13.51 -7.48
C ALA A 120 8.03 -14.26 -6.68
N GLU A 121 8.28 -14.50 -5.39
CA GLU A 121 7.33 -15.11 -4.45
C GLU A 121 6.02 -14.31 -4.36
N LEU A 122 6.09 -12.99 -4.19
CA LEU A 122 4.89 -12.13 -4.07
C LEU A 122 4.03 -12.14 -5.33
N TYR A 123 4.63 -12.46 -6.47
CA TYR A 123 3.96 -12.55 -7.76
C TYR A 123 3.56 -13.99 -8.12
N GLY A 124 3.88 -14.98 -7.28
CA GLY A 124 3.58 -16.38 -7.52
C GLY A 124 4.21 -16.94 -8.80
N VAL A 125 5.37 -16.42 -9.21
CA VAL A 125 6.08 -16.88 -10.42
C VAL A 125 7.42 -17.50 -10.09
N PRO A 126 7.84 -18.54 -10.83
CA PRO A 126 9.21 -19.00 -10.74
C PRO A 126 10.14 -17.94 -11.34
N PHE A 127 11.29 -17.72 -10.69
CA PHE A 127 12.38 -16.94 -11.26
C PHE A 127 13.49 -17.87 -11.73
N PRO A 128 13.87 -17.87 -13.02
CA PRO A 128 14.99 -18.67 -13.49
C PRO A 128 16.31 -18.09 -12.98
N SER A 129 17.28 -18.95 -12.69
CA SER A 129 18.67 -18.52 -12.49
C SER A 129 19.15 -17.75 -13.72
N LEU A 130 19.69 -16.56 -13.48
CA LEU A 130 20.27 -15.68 -14.49
C LEU A 130 21.68 -15.34 -14.06
N GLN A 131 22.67 -15.65 -14.90
CA GLN A 131 24.08 -15.33 -14.61
C GLN A 131 24.46 -13.97 -15.22
N PRO A 132 24.71 -12.92 -14.42
CA PRO A 132 25.27 -11.69 -14.93
C PRO A 132 26.74 -11.85 -15.30
N ASP A 133 27.16 -11.18 -16.36
CA ASP A 133 28.52 -11.27 -16.89
C ASP A 133 29.45 -10.24 -16.24
N ILE A 134 28.91 -9.09 -15.84
CA ILE A 134 29.65 -7.96 -15.29
C ILE A 134 29.12 -7.64 -13.89
N ARG A 135 29.89 -8.02 -12.87
CA ARG A 135 29.61 -7.62 -11.48
C ARG A 135 30.13 -6.21 -11.22
N LEU A 136 29.24 -5.32 -10.78
CA LEU A 136 29.52 -3.93 -10.42
C LEU A 136 29.80 -3.81 -8.92
N PHE A 137 30.60 -2.82 -8.53
CA PHE A 137 31.01 -2.54 -7.14
C PHE A 137 31.60 -3.73 -6.37
N THR A 138 32.38 -4.57 -7.05
CA THR A 138 32.94 -5.77 -6.43
C THR A 138 33.83 -5.43 -5.23
N GLY A 139 33.98 -6.37 -4.29
CA GLY A 139 34.92 -6.20 -3.18
C GLY A 139 36.36 -5.86 -3.62
N GLN A 140 36.77 -6.31 -4.80
CA GLN A 140 38.07 -5.94 -5.39
C GLN A 140 38.11 -4.50 -5.89
N ASP A 141 37.04 -4.02 -6.53
CA ASP A 141 36.92 -2.62 -6.95
C ASP A 141 37.11 -1.71 -5.75
N ARG A 142 36.33 -1.95 -4.68
CA ARG A 142 36.33 -1.14 -3.46
C ARG A 142 37.70 -1.09 -2.77
N LYS A 143 38.43 -2.22 -2.74
CA LYS A 143 39.71 -2.33 -2.03
C LYS A 143 40.90 -1.72 -2.78
N LYS A 144 40.98 -1.91 -4.10
CA LYS A 144 42.21 -1.61 -4.85
C LYS A 144 42.14 -0.33 -5.69
N LYS A 145 40.97 0.34 -5.78
CA LYS A 145 40.73 1.47 -6.71
C LYS A 145 41.25 1.18 -8.13
N MET A 146 41.23 -0.09 -8.54
CA MET A 146 41.80 -0.53 -9.80
C MET A 146 40.85 -0.26 -10.95
N THR A 147 41.43 0.03 -12.11
CA THR A 147 40.69 0.09 -13.37
C THR A 147 40.55 -1.33 -13.92
N ARG A 148 39.32 -1.84 -14.01
CA ARG A 148 39.02 -3.12 -14.68
C ARG A 148 38.76 -2.89 -16.16
N ARG A 149 39.21 -3.82 -16.99
CA ARG A 149 39.08 -3.79 -18.45
C ARG A 149 38.47 -5.10 -18.91
N ILE A 150 37.32 -5.03 -19.59
CA ILE A 150 36.53 -6.18 -20.03
C ILE A 150 36.37 -6.07 -21.55
N ALA A 151 36.79 -7.09 -22.30
CA ALA A 151 36.63 -7.12 -23.75
C ALA A 151 35.21 -7.55 -24.12
N LEU A 152 34.39 -6.62 -24.64
CA LEU A 152 32.99 -6.89 -24.99
C LEU A 152 32.84 -7.53 -26.37
N ALA A 153 33.72 -7.15 -27.29
CA ALA A 153 33.83 -7.64 -28.66
C ALA A 153 35.26 -7.34 -29.18
N PRO A 154 35.69 -7.90 -30.32
CA PRO A 154 36.97 -7.54 -30.92
C PRO A 154 37.11 -6.03 -31.12
N GLY A 155 38.10 -5.43 -30.46
CA GLY A 155 38.37 -3.99 -30.53
C GLY A 155 37.46 -3.09 -29.68
N VAL A 156 36.50 -3.66 -28.93
CA VAL A 156 35.62 -2.91 -28.03
C VAL A 156 35.91 -3.28 -26.57
N LEU A 157 36.31 -2.30 -25.78
CA LEU A 157 36.73 -2.49 -24.40
C LEU A 157 35.88 -1.67 -23.43
N LEU A 158 35.24 -2.35 -22.48
CA LEU A 158 34.62 -1.71 -21.33
C LEU A 158 35.65 -1.48 -20.24
N THR A 159 35.81 -0.22 -19.83
CA THR A 159 36.65 0.18 -18.72
C THR A 159 35.76 0.57 -17.54
N LEU A 160 35.98 -0.08 -16.39
CA LEU A 160 35.30 0.20 -15.13
C LEU A 160 36.29 0.81 -14.14
N ARG A 161 35.92 1.91 -13.50
CA ARG A 161 36.73 2.59 -12.49
C ARG A 161 35.87 3.02 -11.31
N ILE A 162 36.32 2.74 -10.09
CA ILE A 162 35.66 3.22 -8.88
C ILE A 162 36.42 4.40 -8.28
N GLU A 163 35.68 5.34 -7.73
CA GLU A 163 36.20 6.50 -7.03
C GLU A 163 35.26 6.96 -5.92
N SER A 164 35.79 7.79 -5.03
CA SER A 164 35.03 8.41 -3.95
C SER A 164 35.01 9.91 -4.19
N ILE A 165 33.82 10.48 -4.15
CA ILE A 165 33.56 11.92 -4.29
C ILE A 165 33.33 12.46 -2.89
N ASP A 166 34.05 13.52 -2.53
CA ASP A 166 33.80 14.27 -1.30
C ASP A 166 32.51 15.07 -1.47
N ALA A 167 31.50 14.76 -0.66
CA ALA A 167 30.18 15.38 -0.70
C ALA A 167 29.99 16.40 0.43
N GLY A 168 31.04 16.68 1.22
CA GLY A 168 31.01 17.59 2.36
C GLY A 168 31.40 16.90 3.68
N PRO A 169 31.26 17.60 4.82
CA PRO A 169 31.79 17.14 6.10
C PRO A 169 31.27 15.74 6.49
N GLY A 170 32.14 14.74 6.42
CA GLY A 170 31.84 13.36 6.81
C GLY A 170 31.04 12.55 5.80
N GLN A 171 30.71 13.09 4.62
CA GLN A 171 29.93 12.41 3.60
C GLN A 171 30.78 12.12 2.35
N THR A 172 30.85 10.83 1.97
CA THR A 172 31.53 10.41 0.75
C THR A 172 30.57 9.61 -0.12
N ILE A 173 30.53 9.95 -1.41
CA ILE A 173 29.72 9.25 -2.41
C ILE A 173 30.64 8.36 -3.23
N VAL A 174 30.29 7.07 -3.30
CA VAL A 174 31.03 6.11 -4.12
C VAL A 174 30.45 6.14 -5.54
N ARG A 175 31.31 6.33 -6.54
CA ARG A 175 30.95 6.30 -7.96
C ARG A 175 31.72 5.20 -8.67
N GLN A 176 31.05 4.44 -9.53
CA GLN A 176 31.70 3.58 -10.52
C GLN A 176 31.40 4.10 -11.93
N THR A 177 32.46 4.38 -12.69
CA THR A 177 32.38 4.89 -14.05
C THR A 177 32.59 3.76 -15.04
N ALA A 178 31.73 3.66 -16.06
CA ALA A 178 31.77 2.66 -17.12
C ALA A 178 31.89 3.32 -18.49
N SER A 179 32.95 3.02 -19.26
CA SER A 179 33.17 3.65 -20.56
C SER A 179 32.13 3.21 -21.61
N LEU A 180 31.59 4.18 -22.34
CA LEU A 180 30.64 3.95 -23.44
C LEU A 180 31.28 3.99 -24.84
N GLY A 181 32.53 4.45 -24.93
CA GLY A 181 33.21 4.69 -26.20
C GLY A 181 33.02 6.12 -26.70
N GLY A 182 33.87 6.57 -27.64
CA GLY A 182 33.77 7.93 -28.19
C GLY A 182 34.01 9.08 -27.19
N GLY A 183 34.54 8.78 -26.01
CA GLY A 183 34.74 9.72 -24.90
C GLY A 183 33.56 9.86 -23.93
N ASP A 184 32.49 9.08 -24.12
CA ASP A 184 31.32 9.06 -23.24
C ASP A 184 31.42 7.94 -22.18
N HIS A 185 30.69 8.09 -21.08
CA HIS A 185 30.66 7.13 -19.97
C HIS A 185 29.31 7.15 -19.23
N LEU A 186 29.02 6.06 -18.53
CA LEU A 186 28.00 6.01 -17.47
C LEU A 186 28.66 6.27 -16.12
N GLU A 187 27.96 6.97 -15.23
CA GLU A 187 28.32 7.11 -13.83
C GLU A 187 27.30 6.37 -12.98
N ILE A 188 27.73 5.39 -12.22
CA ILE A 188 26.87 4.48 -11.46
C ILE A 188 27.08 4.75 -9.98
N TYR A 189 26.00 4.80 -9.21
CA TYR A 189 26.00 5.07 -7.78
C TYR A 189 25.17 4.00 -7.04
N PRO A 190 25.66 3.44 -5.93
CA PRO A 190 24.83 2.61 -5.06
C PRO A 190 23.62 3.40 -4.55
N ALA A 191 22.44 2.80 -4.58
CA ALA A 191 21.17 3.43 -4.23
C ALA A 191 20.32 2.48 -3.36
N ARG A 192 20.95 1.94 -2.30
CA ARG A 192 20.37 0.92 -1.43
C ARG A 192 19.10 1.40 -0.73
N GLY A 193 18.29 0.45 -0.28
CA GLY A 193 17.17 0.68 0.61
C GLY A 193 15.81 0.31 0.02
N HIS A 194 15.60 0.49 -1.29
CA HIS A 194 14.50 -0.21 -1.99
C HIS A 194 14.81 -1.72 -2.06
N SER A 195 16.01 -2.03 -2.53
CA SER A 195 16.68 -3.32 -2.43
C SER A 195 18.15 -3.10 -2.05
N PRO A 196 18.89 -4.13 -1.60
CA PRO A 196 20.31 -4.00 -1.24
C PRO A 196 21.22 -3.73 -2.45
N ASP A 197 20.77 -4.16 -3.63
CA ASP A 197 21.50 -4.13 -4.90
C ASP A 197 21.10 -2.94 -5.81
N SER A 198 20.19 -2.10 -5.35
CA SER A 198 19.70 -0.93 -6.10
C SER A 198 20.81 0.03 -6.51
N LEU A 199 20.73 0.52 -7.74
CA LEU A 199 21.65 1.45 -8.38
C LEU A 199 20.93 2.65 -8.98
N CYS A 200 21.55 3.83 -8.87
CA CYS A 200 21.29 4.95 -9.77
C CYS A 200 22.33 4.97 -10.88
N ILE A 201 21.92 5.20 -12.11
CA ILE A 201 22.81 5.25 -13.28
C ILE A 201 22.63 6.60 -13.97
N ARG A 202 23.72 7.35 -14.16
CA ARG A 202 23.72 8.62 -14.87
C ARG A 202 24.34 8.45 -16.24
N ALA A 203 23.65 8.95 -17.26
CA ALA A 203 24.14 9.05 -18.62
C ALA A 203 23.91 10.49 -19.13
N GLY A 204 24.99 11.25 -19.31
CA GLY A 204 24.89 12.67 -19.68
C GLY A 204 24.06 13.45 -18.67
N GLU A 205 22.96 14.07 -19.12
CA GLU A 205 22.01 14.86 -18.32
C GLU A 205 20.86 14.04 -17.70
N VAL A 206 20.84 12.71 -17.87
CA VAL A 206 19.76 11.84 -17.38
C VAL A 206 20.25 10.96 -16.23
N LEU A 207 19.48 10.89 -15.14
CA LEU A 207 19.70 9.99 -14.01
C LEU A 207 18.59 8.94 -13.95
N PHE A 208 18.91 7.69 -14.24
CA PHE A 208 18.05 6.53 -13.99
C PHE A 208 18.04 6.24 -12.50
N ILE A 209 16.85 6.25 -11.90
CA ILE A 209 16.66 6.16 -10.44
C ILE A 209 15.95 4.87 -10.01
N GLY A 210 15.67 3.95 -10.94
CA GLY A 210 14.94 2.71 -10.67
C GLY A 210 13.66 2.98 -9.86
N ASP A 211 13.46 2.21 -8.80
CA ASP A 211 12.24 2.20 -8.00
C ASP A 211 12.30 3.05 -6.73
N LEU A 212 13.23 3.99 -6.66
CA LEU A 212 13.34 4.89 -5.52
C LEU A 212 12.03 5.62 -5.21
N LEU A 213 11.25 6.02 -6.22
CA LEU A 213 9.98 6.71 -5.98
C LEU A 213 8.89 5.82 -5.34
N ALA A 214 9.01 4.49 -5.47
CA ALA A 214 8.05 3.53 -4.96
C ALA A 214 8.44 2.97 -3.58
N ALA A 215 9.70 3.11 -3.16
CA ALA A 215 10.25 2.41 -1.99
C ALA A 215 9.56 2.74 -0.65
N ALA A 216 8.90 3.90 -0.52
CA ALA A 216 8.13 4.26 0.68
C ALA A 216 6.64 3.91 0.60
N ASN A 217 6.17 3.29 -0.49
CA ASN A 217 4.76 3.02 -0.68
C ASN A 217 4.31 1.81 0.16
N PRO A 218 3.04 1.80 0.61
CA PRO A 218 2.45 0.61 1.22
C PRO A 218 2.68 -0.63 0.35
N MET A 219 2.90 -1.76 1.01
CA MET A 219 3.21 -3.06 0.37
C MET A 219 4.55 -3.15 -0.39
N VAL A 220 5.21 -2.03 -0.69
CA VAL A 220 6.61 -1.98 -1.16
C VAL A 220 7.57 -1.82 0.02
N ALA A 221 7.26 -0.91 0.94
CA ALA A 221 8.00 -0.81 2.20
C ALA A 221 7.84 -2.13 2.98
N GLY A 222 8.98 -2.75 3.32
CA GLY A 222 9.04 -4.03 4.02
C GLY A 222 9.17 -5.27 3.11
N ILE A 223 9.22 -5.14 1.78
CA ILE A 223 9.62 -6.28 0.91
C ILE A 223 11.03 -6.78 1.26
N SER A 224 11.34 -8.02 0.87
CA SER A 224 12.64 -8.61 1.20
C SER A 224 13.81 -7.77 0.69
N GLY A 225 14.70 -7.35 1.60
CA GLY A 225 15.85 -6.50 1.27
C GLY A 225 15.59 -5.00 1.31
N TRP A 226 14.35 -4.56 1.57
CA TRP A 226 14.06 -3.18 1.89
C TRP A 226 14.70 -2.77 3.22
N HIS A 227 15.23 -1.55 3.29
CA HIS A 227 15.85 -1.02 4.50
C HIS A 227 15.69 0.50 4.61
N ARG A 228 15.11 0.96 5.72
CA ARG A 228 14.76 2.37 5.94
C ARG A 228 15.96 3.31 5.93
N ASP A 229 16.99 3.03 6.72
CA ASP A 229 18.11 3.96 6.89
C ASP A 229 18.97 4.05 5.64
N ASP A 230 19.29 2.92 5.00
CA ASP A 230 19.88 2.86 3.66
C ASP A 230 19.07 3.69 2.64
N TYR A 231 17.73 3.61 2.67
CA TYR A 231 16.90 4.39 1.77
C TYR A 231 16.97 5.90 2.07
N LEU A 232 16.94 6.31 3.35
CA LEU A 232 17.14 7.71 3.75
C LEU A 232 18.52 8.24 3.31
N ALA A 233 19.58 7.44 3.46
CA ALA A 233 20.91 7.80 2.99
C ALA A 233 20.96 7.96 1.46
N THR A 234 20.29 7.06 0.72
CA THR A 234 20.14 7.15 -0.73
C THR A 234 19.38 8.40 -1.16
N LEU A 235 18.30 8.77 -0.46
CA LEU A 235 17.56 10.01 -0.74
C LEU A 235 18.45 11.25 -0.59
N GLY A 236 19.24 11.30 0.48
CA GLY A 236 20.24 12.36 0.68
C GLY A 236 21.29 12.40 -0.43
N GLN A 237 21.80 11.22 -0.84
CA GLN A 237 22.77 11.11 -1.93
C GLN A 237 22.19 11.60 -3.27
N VAL A 238 20.97 11.16 -3.64
CA VAL A 238 20.36 11.54 -4.92
C VAL A 238 20.07 13.04 -4.96
N ARG A 239 19.61 13.63 -3.85
CA ARG A 239 19.46 15.09 -3.74
C ARG A 239 20.78 15.81 -4.00
N TRP A 240 21.87 15.35 -3.37
CA TRP A 240 23.20 15.90 -3.63
C TRP A 240 23.59 15.82 -5.11
N LEU A 241 23.35 14.68 -5.77
CA LEU A 241 23.65 14.50 -7.20
C LEU A 241 22.88 15.48 -8.08
N LEU A 242 21.60 15.72 -7.78
CA LEU A 242 20.74 16.65 -8.52
C LEU A 242 21.15 18.12 -8.33
N GLU A 243 21.68 18.46 -7.16
CA GLU A 243 22.15 19.82 -6.84
C GLU A 243 23.54 20.14 -7.42
N HIS A 244 24.42 19.14 -7.50
CA HIS A 244 25.86 19.37 -7.78
C HIS A 244 26.31 18.91 -9.16
N LEU A 245 25.54 18.06 -9.83
CA LEU A 245 25.89 17.55 -11.15
C LEU A 245 24.89 18.05 -12.20
N PRO A 246 25.27 18.16 -13.48
CA PRO A 246 24.36 18.69 -14.51
C PRO A 246 23.35 17.60 -14.92
N ILE A 247 22.36 17.34 -14.07
CA ILE A 247 21.23 16.43 -14.29
C ILE A 247 20.01 17.29 -14.61
N ARG A 248 19.32 16.98 -15.71
CA ARG A 248 18.08 17.67 -16.09
C ARG A 248 16.85 16.81 -15.89
N PHE A 249 17.01 15.49 -15.95
CA PHE A 249 15.90 14.55 -15.89
C PHE A 249 16.23 13.35 -15.01
N CYS A 250 15.27 12.97 -14.17
CA CYS A 250 15.21 11.69 -13.49
C CYS A 250 14.31 10.72 -14.29
N TYR A 251 14.82 9.51 -14.51
CA TYR A 251 14.14 8.46 -15.25
C TYR A 251 13.81 7.30 -14.28
N PRO A 252 12.56 7.19 -13.81
CA PRO A 252 12.16 6.14 -12.88
C PRO A 252 11.91 4.80 -13.57
N GLY A 253 11.95 3.73 -12.79
CA GLY A 253 11.50 2.40 -13.18
C GLY A 253 10.01 2.40 -13.54
N HIS A 254 9.20 3.23 -12.87
CA HIS A 254 7.76 3.33 -13.14
C HIS A 254 7.31 4.78 -13.34
N GLY A 255 6.46 4.99 -14.35
CA GLY A 255 5.88 6.30 -14.65
C GLY A 255 6.71 7.18 -15.58
N GLY A 256 6.41 8.49 -15.57
CA GLY A 256 6.99 9.45 -16.51
C GLY A 256 8.35 9.98 -16.07
N VAL A 257 9.12 10.48 -17.04
CA VAL A 257 10.38 11.21 -16.81
C VAL A 257 10.08 12.51 -16.04
N ILE A 258 10.89 12.79 -15.01
CA ILE A 258 10.68 13.90 -14.09
C ILE A 258 11.80 14.93 -14.27
N PRO A 259 11.48 16.23 -14.47
CA PRO A 259 12.48 17.30 -14.38
C PRO A 259 13.20 17.32 -13.02
N ALA A 260 14.51 17.65 -13.02
CA ALA A 260 15.35 17.56 -11.82
C ALA A 260 14.85 18.41 -10.63
N ASP A 261 14.34 19.61 -10.90
CA ASP A 261 13.73 20.51 -9.90
C ASP A 261 12.51 19.85 -9.22
N LYS A 262 11.61 19.26 -10.01
CA LYS A 262 10.46 18.52 -9.48
C LYS A 262 10.88 17.24 -8.75
N ALA A 263 11.90 16.56 -9.23
CA ALA A 263 12.43 15.36 -8.58
C ALA A 263 12.97 15.68 -7.17
N LEU A 264 13.68 16.80 -7.00
CA LEU A 264 14.13 17.28 -5.69
C LEU A 264 12.97 17.48 -4.71
N GLU A 265 11.89 18.14 -5.13
CA GLU A 265 10.69 18.33 -4.29
C GLU A 265 10.02 17.01 -3.90
N ILE A 266 10.04 16.01 -4.80
CA ILE A 266 9.50 14.68 -4.52
C ILE A 266 10.39 13.96 -3.51
N PHE A 267 11.71 14.00 -3.67
CA PHE A 267 12.63 13.34 -2.75
C PHE A 267 12.60 13.93 -1.33
N VAL A 268 12.43 15.26 -1.18
CA VAL A 268 12.22 15.88 0.13
C VAL A 268 10.95 15.35 0.82
N ARG A 269 9.85 15.22 0.07
CA ARG A 269 8.60 14.64 0.60
C ARG A 269 8.73 13.15 0.92
N LEU A 270 9.46 12.40 0.10
CA LEU A 270 9.75 10.99 0.35
C LEU A 270 10.60 10.79 1.59
N GLU A 271 11.58 11.66 1.84
CA GLU A 271 12.40 11.63 3.05
C GLU A 271 11.55 11.84 4.31
N GLN A 272 10.68 12.85 4.31
CA GLN A 272 9.73 13.08 5.41
C GLN A 272 8.78 11.89 5.61
N LYS A 273 8.21 11.36 4.52
CA LYS A 273 7.33 10.19 4.55
C LYS A 273 8.05 8.97 5.14
N THR A 274 9.30 8.75 4.74
CA THR A 274 10.13 7.60 5.15
C THR A 274 10.63 7.76 6.59
N ALA A 275 10.96 8.98 7.01
CA ALA A 275 11.26 9.28 8.41
C ALA A 275 10.03 9.05 9.31
N ALA A 276 8.82 9.25 8.80
CA ALA A 276 7.58 8.92 9.52
C ALA A 276 7.18 7.45 9.42
N LEU A 277 7.84 6.63 8.59
CA LEU A 277 7.68 5.18 8.66
C LEU A 277 8.36 4.70 9.94
N GLY A 278 7.56 4.18 10.89
CA GLY A 278 8.09 3.46 12.05
C GLY A 278 8.67 2.10 11.64
N ASP A 279 8.61 1.13 12.54
CA ASP A 279 8.91 -0.26 12.18
C ASP A 279 7.83 -0.80 11.23
N VAL A 280 8.24 -1.16 10.01
CA VAL A 280 7.34 -1.65 8.97
C VAL A 280 7.43 -3.17 8.96
N ARG A 281 6.32 -3.84 9.19
CA ARG A 281 6.28 -5.31 9.17
C ARG A 281 6.72 -5.84 7.79
N PRO A 282 7.55 -6.90 7.73
CA PRO A 282 7.93 -7.51 6.46
C PRO A 282 6.73 -7.85 5.59
N MET A 283 6.88 -7.68 4.27
CA MET A 283 5.91 -8.10 3.27
C MET A 283 6.29 -9.50 2.78
N THR A 284 5.48 -10.48 3.16
CA THR A 284 5.61 -11.90 2.77
C THR A 284 4.39 -12.34 1.98
N GLU A 285 4.46 -13.51 1.37
CA GLU A 285 3.30 -14.14 0.73
C GLU A 285 2.11 -14.24 1.70
N ASP A 286 2.30 -14.80 2.90
CA ASP A 286 1.24 -14.90 3.91
C ASP A 286 0.60 -13.55 4.24
N ARG A 287 1.40 -12.50 4.34
CA ARG A 287 0.88 -11.16 4.62
C ARG A 287 0.08 -10.61 3.44
N LEU A 288 0.53 -10.85 2.21
CA LEU A 288 -0.23 -10.51 1.00
C LEU A 288 -1.57 -11.27 0.95
N PHE A 289 -1.59 -12.55 1.34
CA PHE A 289 -2.83 -13.32 1.49
C PHE A 289 -3.76 -12.68 2.52
N GLN A 290 -3.26 -12.31 3.70
CA GLN A 290 -4.05 -11.63 4.73
C GLN A 290 -4.65 -10.30 4.26
N ILE A 291 -3.89 -9.49 3.52
CA ILE A 291 -4.37 -8.22 2.95
C ILE A 291 -5.46 -8.48 1.91
N THR A 292 -5.27 -9.49 1.05
CA THR A 292 -6.23 -9.88 0.02
C THR A 292 -7.56 -10.32 0.66
N ASP A 293 -7.50 -11.22 1.64
CA ASP A 293 -8.69 -11.71 2.34
C ASP A 293 -9.41 -10.57 3.09
N TYR A 294 -8.64 -9.65 3.68
CA TYR A 294 -9.23 -8.47 4.31
C TYR A 294 -9.91 -7.54 3.29
N ALA A 295 -9.31 -7.30 2.13
CA ALA A 295 -9.92 -6.49 1.06
C ALA A 295 -11.26 -7.10 0.58
N LEU A 296 -11.33 -8.43 0.47
CA LEU A 296 -12.56 -9.13 0.08
C LEU A 296 -13.68 -9.01 1.12
N GLU A 297 -13.34 -9.02 2.41
CA GLU A 297 -14.33 -8.75 3.48
C GLU A 297 -14.71 -7.27 3.57
N LEU A 298 -13.75 -6.38 3.30
CA LEU A 298 -13.90 -4.94 3.41
C LEU A 298 -14.96 -4.40 2.44
N ILE A 299 -15.04 -4.91 1.21
CA ILE A 299 -16.01 -4.39 0.24
C ILE A 299 -17.46 -4.62 0.70
N ASP A 300 -17.78 -5.79 1.26
CA ASP A 300 -19.12 -6.07 1.79
C ASP A 300 -19.45 -5.16 2.98
N GLU A 301 -18.44 -4.88 3.84
CA GLU A 301 -18.61 -3.98 4.97
C GLU A 301 -18.79 -2.52 4.52
N ALA A 302 -18.01 -2.09 3.53
CA ALA A 302 -18.07 -0.75 2.98
C ALA A 302 -19.42 -0.47 2.34
N GLU A 303 -19.92 -1.37 1.50
CA GLU A 303 -21.25 -1.23 0.88
C GLU A 303 -22.35 -1.08 1.93
N GLU A 304 -22.33 -1.88 3.00
CA GLU A 304 -23.34 -1.78 4.07
C GLU A 304 -23.25 -0.43 4.81
N VAL A 305 -22.05 -0.01 5.20
CA VAL A 305 -21.84 1.23 5.97
C VAL A 305 -22.22 2.44 5.14
N PHE A 306 -21.72 2.54 3.90
CA PHE A 306 -22.01 3.68 3.03
C PHE A 306 -23.49 3.72 2.62
N SER A 307 -24.11 2.56 2.36
CA SER A 307 -25.56 2.50 2.11
C SER A 307 -26.38 2.95 3.33
N ALA A 308 -25.95 2.59 4.54
CA ALA A 308 -26.63 3.03 5.77
C ALA A 308 -26.49 4.54 5.99
N ILE A 309 -25.32 5.13 5.70
CA ILE A 309 -25.11 6.58 5.77
C ILE A 309 -25.96 7.29 4.72
N ALA A 310 -25.87 6.86 3.45
CA ALA A 310 -26.63 7.42 2.33
C ALA A 310 -28.14 7.38 2.59
N GLY A 311 -28.66 6.24 3.02
CA GLY A 311 -30.07 6.08 3.36
C GLY A 311 -30.53 7.02 4.48
N ARG A 312 -29.68 7.26 5.49
CA ARG A 312 -29.98 8.22 6.56
C ARG A 312 -29.95 9.66 6.07
N LEU A 313 -28.95 10.05 5.28
CA LEU A 313 -28.88 11.39 4.69
C LEU A 313 -30.11 11.70 3.83
N LEU A 314 -30.49 10.77 2.95
CA LEU A 314 -31.66 10.89 2.08
C LEU A 314 -32.97 10.93 2.89
N TYR A 315 -33.10 10.09 3.92
CA TYR A 315 -34.26 10.11 4.80
C TYR A 315 -34.39 11.44 5.55
N THR A 316 -33.30 11.93 6.13
CA THR A 316 -33.29 13.20 6.86
C THR A 316 -33.61 14.37 5.93
N ALA A 317 -32.99 14.41 4.74
CA ALA A 317 -33.30 15.41 3.72
C ALA A 317 -34.79 15.38 3.34
N TYR A 318 -35.37 14.20 3.12
CA TYR A 318 -36.78 14.04 2.78
C TYR A 318 -37.71 14.56 3.89
N GLN A 319 -37.42 14.27 5.16
CA GLN A 319 -38.25 14.79 6.25
C GLN A 319 -38.11 16.30 6.41
N LEU A 320 -36.90 16.85 6.24
CA LEU A 320 -36.67 18.30 6.28
C LEU A 320 -37.41 19.03 5.15
N GLU A 321 -37.43 18.48 3.93
CA GLU A 321 -38.23 19.05 2.84
C GLU A 321 -39.73 19.06 3.16
N ARG A 322 -40.24 18.01 3.83
CA ARG A 322 -41.64 17.96 4.27
C ARG A 322 -41.95 18.98 5.37
N LEU A 323 -40.94 19.43 6.10
CA LEU A 323 -41.02 20.49 7.11
C LEU A 323 -40.68 21.86 6.52
N GLU A 324 -40.53 21.96 5.19
CA GLU A 324 -40.18 23.18 4.45
C GLU A 324 -38.75 23.71 4.71
N GLU A 325 -37.92 22.93 5.41
CA GLU A 325 -36.50 23.19 5.70
C GLU A 325 -35.59 22.84 4.51
N THR A 326 -35.81 23.51 3.38
CA THR A 326 -35.20 23.17 2.07
C THR A 326 -33.68 23.31 2.06
N GLU A 327 -33.13 24.35 2.70
CA GLU A 327 -31.69 24.55 2.75
C GLU A 327 -31.00 23.46 3.58
N ALA A 328 -31.58 23.10 4.73
CA ALA A 328 -31.09 22.03 5.58
C ALA A 328 -31.14 20.67 4.86
N ALA A 329 -32.22 20.40 4.13
CA ALA A 329 -32.34 19.19 3.32
C ALA A 329 -31.24 19.08 2.25
N ASN A 330 -30.94 20.20 1.57
CA ASN A 330 -29.86 20.24 0.58
C ASN A 330 -28.49 20.02 1.23
N ARG A 331 -28.24 20.58 2.42
CA ARG A 331 -27.01 20.30 3.19
C ARG A 331 -26.87 18.82 3.51
N CYS A 332 -27.95 18.12 3.86
CA CYS A 332 -27.91 16.68 4.08
C CYS A 332 -27.57 15.89 2.80
N ARG A 333 -28.13 16.27 1.65
CA ARG A 333 -27.82 15.61 0.37
C ARG A 333 -26.37 15.79 -0.07
N LEU A 334 -25.80 16.96 0.19
CA LEU A 334 -24.43 17.32 -0.20
C LEU A 334 -23.38 16.94 0.85
N ALA A 335 -23.79 16.36 1.99
CA ALA A 335 -22.87 15.97 3.06
C ALA A 335 -21.92 14.84 2.66
N MET A 336 -22.27 14.06 1.64
CA MET A 336 -21.47 12.96 1.11
C MET A 336 -21.72 12.80 -0.40
N ASP A 337 -20.64 12.72 -1.18
CA ASP A 337 -20.71 12.46 -2.62
C ASP A 337 -21.02 10.99 -2.89
N MET A 338 -22.31 10.65 -2.86
CA MET A 338 -22.82 9.28 -3.02
C MET A 338 -22.46 8.69 -4.39
N ASP A 339 -22.53 9.49 -5.47
CA ASP A 339 -22.23 9.03 -6.82
C ASP A 339 -20.77 8.61 -6.97
N CYS A 340 -19.83 9.41 -6.43
CA CYS A 340 -18.41 9.07 -6.45
C CYS A 340 -18.08 7.87 -5.56
N ILE A 341 -18.76 7.72 -4.41
CA ILE A 341 -18.59 6.56 -3.52
C ILE A 341 -19.10 5.28 -4.20
N ASP A 342 -20.30 5.31 -4.81
CA ASP A 342 -20.87 4.17 -5.52
C ASP A 342 -19.99 3.74 -6.70
N ALA A 343 -19.42 4.71 -7.44
CA ALA A 343 -18.45 4.42 -8.49
C ALA A 343 -17.19 3.72 -7.94
N CYS A 344 -16.66 4.17 -6.80
CA CYS A 344 -15.53 3.49 -6.15
C CYS A 344 -15.86 2.06 -5.69
N LEU A 345 -17.05 1.84 -5.11
CA LEU A 345 -17.48 0.51 -4.67
C LEU A 345 -17.69 -0.43 -5.87
N LEU A 346 -18.21 0.08 -6.99
CA LEU A 346 -18.33 -0.66 -8.24
C LEU A 346 -16.96 -1.03 -8.81
N ASP A 347 -16.00 -0.10 -8.83
CA ASP A 347 -14.62 -0.35 -9.23
C ASP A 347 -14.01 -1.47 -8.37
N PHE A 348 -14.24 -1.45 -7.06
CA PHE A 348 -13.78 -2.50 -6.14
C PHE A 348 -14.40 -3.86 -6.48
N ARG A 349 -15.73 -3.92 -6.70
CA ARG A 349 -16.40 -5.18 -7.07
C ARG A 349 -15.86 -5.76 -8.38
N GLU A 350 -15.52 -4.92 -9.35
CA GLU A 350 -14.92 -5.38 -10.60
C GLU A 350 -13.51 -5.96 -10.39
N LEU A 351 -12.72 -5.38 -9.47
CA LEU A 351 -11.44 -5.96 -9.07
C LEU A 351 -11.62 -7.35 -8.45
N CYS A 352 -12.61 -7.54 -7.58
CA CYS A 352 -12.91 -8.85 -6.99
C CYS A 352 -13.26 -9.87 -8.08
N ARG A 353 -14.11 -9.51 -9.04
CA ARG A 353 -14.44 -10.39 -10.18
C ARG A 353 -13.22 -10.74 -11.03
N CYS A 354 -12.33 -9.77 -11.25
CA CYS A 354 -11.09 -10.01 -12.00
C CYS A 354 -10.16 -10.99 -11.27
N LEU A 355 -10.07 -10.90 -9.94
CA LEU A 355 -9.32 -11.84 -9.12
C LEU A 355 -9.92 -13.25 -9.19
N ASP A 356 -11.24 -13.38 -8.99
CA ASP A 356 -11.95 -14.66 -9.04
C ASP A 356 -11.85 -15.34 -10.43
N ALA A 357 -11.86 -14.53 -11.49
CA ALA A 357 -11.68 -15.00 -12.86
C ALA A 357 -10.20 -15.32 -13.22
N GLY A 358 -9.25 -15.10 -12.30
CA GLY A 358 -7.82 -15.30 -12.53
C GLY A 358 -7.19 -14.32 -13.53
N LYS A 359 -7.84 -13.18 -13.80
CA LYS A 359 -7.36 -12.16 -14.75
C LYS A 359 -6.25 -11.28 -14.18
N ILE A 360 -6.23 -11.12 -12.86
CA ILE A 360 -5.21 -10.37 -12.11
C ILE A 360 -4.66 -11.23 -10.98
N ARG A 361 -3.44 -10.97 -10.56
CA ARG A 361 -2.80 -11.65 -9.42
C ARG A 361 -3.19 -11.00 -8.09
N ARG A 362 -2.94 -11.72 -6.99
CA ARG A 362 -3.18 -11.22 -5.63
C ARG A 362 -2.46 -9.90 -5.34
N VAL A 363 -1.19 -9.78 -5.75
CA VAL A 363 -0.41 -8.54 -5.57
C VAL A 363 -1.06 -7.36 -6.32
N GLU A 364 -1.50 -7.57 -7.56
CA GLU A 364 -2.19 -6.56 -8.35
C GLU A 364 -3.52 -6.15 -7.70
N PHE A 365 -4.30 -7.14 -7.24
CA PHE A 365 -5.55 -6.91 -6.53
C PHE A 365 -5.33 -6.12 -5.23
N ALA A 366 -4.35 -6.49 -4.40
CA ALA A 366 -4.09 -5.83 -3.13
C ALA A 366 -3.72 -4.35 -3.31
N HIS A 367 -2.85 -4.04 -4.29
CA HIS A 367 -2.51 -2.66 -4.65
C HIS A 367 -3.71 -1.87 -5.20
N ALA A 368 -4.51 -2.48 -6.08
CA ALA A 368 -5.69 -1.84 -6.65
C ALA A 368 -6.77 -1.58 -5.57
N ALA A 369 -7.00 -2.55 -4.68
CA ALA A 369 -7.91 -2.41 -3.54
C ALA A 369 -7.48 -1.27 -2.61
N LEU A 370 -6.17 -1.16 -2.29
CA LEU A 370 -5.64 -0.05 -1.51
C LEU A 370 -5.90 1.30 -2.19
N ALA A 371 -5.67 1.41 -3.49
CA ALA A 371 -5.93 2.65 -4.22
C ALA A 371 -7.42 3.05 -4.16
N VAL A 372 -8.33 2.09 -4.28
CA VAL A 372 -9.78 2.34 -4.14
C VAL A 372 -10.13 2.78 -2.72
N VAL A 373 -9.57 2.14 -1.70
CA VAL A 373 -9.81 2.48 -0.28
C VAL A 373 -9.26 3.87 0.06
N GLU A 374 -8.08 4.24 -0.44
CA GLU A 374 -7.52 5.58 -0.30
C GLU A 374 -8.41 6.64 -0.96
N LYS A 375 -8.98 6.32 -2.13
CA LYS A 375 -9.94 7.19 -2.82
C LYS A 375 -11.24 7.33 -2.02
N LEU A 376 -11.82 6.24 -1.53
CA LEU A 376 -12.99 6.27 -0.63
C LEU A 376 -12.72 7.14 0.61
N ARG A 377 -11.56 6.97 1.24
CA ARG A 377 -11.14 7.78 2.39
C ARG A 377 -11.03 9.26 2.05
N SER A 378 -10.61 9.62 0.84
CA SER A 378 -10.52 11.01 0.41
C SER A 378 -11.90 11.66 0.16
N LEU A 379 -12.90 10.85 -0.20
CA LEU A 379 -14.28 11.28 -0.44
C LEU A 379 -15.11 11.32 0.85
N PHE A 380 -14.66 10.61 1.90
CA PHE A 380 -15.38 10.49 3.16
C PHE A 380 -14.90 11.50 4.20
N ASP A 381 -15.62 12.62 4.34
CA ASP A 381 -15.38 13.59 5.41
C ASP A 381 -16.32 13.34 6.61
N PRO A 382 -15.79 12.93 7.78
CA PRO A 382 -16.61 12.64 8.95
C PRO A 382 -17.22 13.90 9.60
N ARG A 383 -16.66 15.09 9.35
CA ARG A 383 -17.06 16.35 10.02
C ARG A 383 -18.50 16.77 9.72
N PRO A 384 -18.95 16.89 8.46
CA PRO A 384 -20.35 17.23 8.16
C PRO A 384 -21.31 16.10 8.56
N LEU A 385 -20.85 14.85 8.54
CA LEU A 385 -21.68 13.68 8.82
C LEU A 385 -22.05 13.53 10.29
N GLY A 386 -21.13 13.83 11.21
CA GLY A 386 -21.38 13.71 12.65
C GLY A 386 -22.51 14.59 13.19
N ALA A 387 -22.92 15.61 12.44
CA ALA A 387 -24.06 16.49 12.77
C ALA A 387 -25.41 15.98 12.22
N ILE A 388 -25.41 14.89 11.45
CA ILE A 388 -26.60 14.40 10.73
C ILE A 388 -26.86 12.93 11.03
N VAL A 389 -25.80 12.12 11.08
CA VAL A 389 -25.89 10.68 11.27
C VAL A 389 -25.20 10.24 12.56
N PRO A 390 -25.67 9.14 13.19
CA PRO A 390 -25.06 8.59 14.40
C PRO A 390 -23.54 8.44 14.31
N ARG A 391 -22.87 8.99 15.32
CA ARG A 391 -21.39 9.02 15.42
C ARG A 391 -20.75 7.65 15.28
N SER A 392 -21.37 6.59 15.82
CA SER A 392 -20.89 5.22 15.68
C SER A 392 -20.81 4.75 14.23
N LEU A 393 -21.72 5.20 13.36
CA LEU A 393 -21.71 4.85 11.94
C LEU A 393 -20.59 5.59 11.18
N VAL A 394 -20.38 6.87 11.52
CA VAL A 394 -19.27 7.67 10.97
C VAL A 394 -17.92 7.12 11.40
N ASN A 395 -17.76 6.85 12.71
CA ASN A 395 -16.56 6.24 13.26
C ASN A 395 -16.27 4.89 12.62
N ARG A 396 -17.29 4.04 12.42
CA ARG A 396 -17.15 2.74 11.75
C ARG A 396 -16.62 2.92 10.33
N GLY A 397 -17.19 3.84 9.54
CA GLY A 397 -16.69 4.14 8.20
C GLY A 397 -15.23 4.62 8.20
N THR A 398 -14.87 5.53 9.12
CA THR A 398 -13.51 6.06 9.23
C THR A 398 -12.52 4.97 9.65
N ALA A 399 -12.82 4.22 10.71
CA ALA A 399 -11.95 3.19 11.25
C ALA A 399 -11.71 2.08 10.23
N MET A 400 -12.77 1.58 9.59
CA MET A 400 -12.69 0.52 8.58
C MET A 400 -11.72 0.87 7.43
N LEU A 401 -11.77 2.11 6.91
CA LEU A 401 -10.87 2.54 5.84
C LEU A 401 -9.43 2.73 6.33
N LEU A 402 -9.25 3.36 7.49
CA LEU A 402 -7.91 3.59 8.06
C LEU A 402 -7.22 2.29 8.45
N ASP A 403 -7.97 1.30 8.92
CA ASP A 403 -7.45 0.01 9.34
C ASP A 403 -6.91 -0.79 8.17
N PHE A 404 -7.66 -0.83 7.06
CA PHE A 404 -7.17 -1.46 5.85
C PHE A 404 -5.89 -0.77 5.34
N ILE A 405 -5.86 0.57 5.32
CA ILE A 405 -4.66 1.34 4.94
C ILE A 405 -3.48 1.01 5.87
N GLY A 406 -3.72 0.93 7.18
CA GLY A 406 -2.71 0.58 8.18
C GLY A 406 -2.16 -0.83 8.00
N VAL A 407 -3.03 -1.82 7.79
CA VAL A 407 -2.67 -3.22 7.55
C VAL A 407 -1.87 -3.37 6.25
N ALA A 408 -2.31 -2.75 5.15
CA ALA A 408 -1.57 -2.73 3.89
C ALA A 408 -0.23 -1.99 4.02
N GLY A 409 -0.20 -0.90 4.80
CA GLY A 409 1.00 -0.12 5.11
C GLY A 409 1.97 -0.79 6.08
N GLY A 410 1.58 -1.88 6.74
CA GLY A 410 2.44 -2.65 7.65
C GLY A 410 2.72 -1.96 8.97
N ARG A 411 1.89 -0.96 9.32
CA ARG A 411 2.01 -0.20 10.57
C ARG A 411 1.19 -0.88 11.67
N ARG A 412 1.74 -0.93 12.88
CA ARG A 412 1.00 -1.23 14.11
C ARG A 412 0.77 0.08 14.87
N ASN A 413 -0.47 0.52 15.02
CA ASN A 413 -0.80 1.62 15.94
C ASN A 413 -0.86 1.08 17.38
N LEU A 414 0.30 0.82 17.99
CA LEU A 414 0.38 0.35 19.37
C LEU A 414 -0.06 1.42 20.39
N GLU A 415 -0.01 2.70 19.99
CA GLU A 415 -0.37 3.84 20.82
C GLU A 415 -1.87 3.88 21.19
N GLU A 416 -2.71 3.15 20.45
CA GLU A 416 -4.15 3.06 20.74
C GLU A 416 -4.48 2.06 21.87
N PHE A 417 -3.53 1.20 22.26
CA PHE A 417 -3.74 0.14 23.25
C PHE A 417 -3.33 0.59 24.65
N ILE A 418 -4.32 1.03 25.42
CA ILE A 418 -4.16 1.47 26.81
C ILE A 418 -4.83 0.48 27.78
N PRO A 419 -4.36 0.36 29.04
CA PRO A 419 -5.10 -0.35 30.07
C PRO A 419 -6.50 0.27 30.25
N ALA A 420 -7.54 -0.53 30.04
CA ALA A 420 -8.92 -0.07 30.08
C ALA A 420 -9.80 -0.95 31.00
N ASP A 421 -10.78 -0.32 31.64
CA ASP A 421 -11.81 -1.00 32.43
C ASP A 421 -12.92 -1.47 31.49
N VAL A 422 -13.00 -2.79 31.27
CA VAL A 422 -13.98 -3.40 30.36
C VAL A 422 -15.40 -3.25 30.87
N ASN A 423 -15.63 -3.29 32.19
CA ASN A 423 -16.97 -3.12 32.74
C ASN A 423 -17.45 -1.68 32.46
N ALA A 424 -16.59 -0.68 32.63
CA ALA A 424 -16.91 0.70 32.29
C ALA A 424 -17.27 0.87 30.80
N LEU A 425 -16.47 0.28 29.90
CA LEU A 425 -16.74 0.33 28.46
C LEU A 425 -18.05 -0.36 28.06
N ILE A 426 -18.35 -1.53 28.63
CA ILE A 426 -19.62 -2.22 28.37
C ILE A 426 -20.79 -1.40 28.93
N HIS A 427 -20.65 -0.76 30.09
CA HIS A 427 -21.65 0.15 30.62
C HIS A 427 -21.94 1.30 29.65
N GLU A 428 -20.92 1.94 29.08
CA GLU A 428 -21.10 2.98 28.05
C GLU A 428 -21.90 2.45 26.84
N VAL A 429 -21.59 1.24 26.36
CA VAL A 429 -22.33 0.60 25.26
C VAL A 429 -23.78 0.30 25.64
N VAL A 430 -24.03 -0.19 26.87
CA VAL A 430 -25.38 -0.49 27.37
C VAL A 430 -26.21 0.79 27.49
N GLU A 431 -25.61 1.88 27.96
CA GLU A 431 -26.26 3.19 28.01
C GLU A 431 -26.55 3.72 26.59
N ALA A 432 -25.63 3.57 25.64
CA ALA A 432 -25.87 3.91 24.22
C ALA A 432 -26.90 2.97 23.54
N TRP A 433 -27.04 1.73 24.02
CA TRP A 433 -28.06 0.80 23.57
C TRP A 433 -29.46 1.22 24.05
N ARG A 434 -29.57 1.64 25.31
CA ARG A 434 -30.84 2.01 25.96
C ARG A 434 -31.27 3.44 25.64
N GLY A 435 -30.32 4.37 25.60
CA GLY A 435 -30.54 5.76 25.22
C GLY A 435 -30.43 5.92 23.71
N GLY A 436 -31.52 6.27 23.04
CA GLY A 436 -31.39 7.07 21.82
C GLY A 436 -30.63 8.35 22.19
N ALA A 437 -29.68 8.78 21.37
CA ALA A 437 -28.78 9.89 21.69
C ALA A 437 -29.50 11.19 22.06
N GLU A 438 -30.80 11.32 21.79
CA GLU A 438 -31.58 12.53 22.03
C GLU A 438 -32.89 12.23 22.76
N ARG A 439 -33.11 12.97 23.85
CA ARG A 439 -34.39 13.02 24.55
C ARG A 439 -35.24 14.06 23.85
N ASP A 440 -36.53 13.78 23.66
CA ASP A 440 -37.51 14.70 23.06
C ASP A 440 -37.49 16.14 23.64
N ALA A 441 -36.93 16.32 24.84
CA ALA A 441 -36.74 17.61 25.51
C ALA A 441 -35.78 18.57 24.77
N SER A 442 -34.71 18.10 24.11
CA SER A 442 -33.69 18.99 23.53
C SER A 442 -34.21 19.89 22.41
N VAL A 443 -35.06 19.35 21.53
CA VAL A 443 -35.67 20.12 20.42
C VAL A 443 -36.62 21.21 20.94
N ILE A 444 -37.26 20.96 22.10
CA ILE A 444 -38.20 21.91 22.73
C ILE A 444 -37.42 22.98 23.49
N ASP A 445 -36.33 22.59 24.16
CA ASP A 445 -35.48 23.50 24.94
C ASP A 445 -34.70 24.50 24.05
N ASP A 446 -34.44 24.15 22.78
CA ASP A 446 -33.73 24.98 21.80
C ASP A 446 -34.64 25.79 20.87
N ALA A 447 -35.97 25.79 21.11
CA ALA A 447 -36.96 26.42 20.21
C ALA A 447 -36.82 27.94 20.01
N ASP A 448 -36.13 28.64 20.92
CA ASP A 448 -35.93 30.09 20.88
C ASP A 448 -34.75 30.52 19.97
N ASP A 449 -33.97 29.57 19.44
CA ASP A 449 -32.82 29.79 18.55
C ASP A 449 -32.97 28.92 17.30
N ASP A 450 -33.41 29.51 16.19
CA ASP A 450 -33.64 28.82 14.91
C ASP A 450 -32.47 27.92 14.50
N GLY A 451 -31.23 28.34 14.75
CA GLY A 451 -30.03 27.57 14.41
C GLY A 451 -29.87 26.32 15.27
N LYS A 452 -30.10 26.44 16.58
CA LYS A 452 -30.03 25.31 17.51
C LYS A 452 -31.22 24.38 17.35
N TYR A 453 -32.42 24.92 17.18
CA TYR A 453 -33.63 24.18 16.88
C TYR A 453 -33.44 23.30 15.65
N LEU A 454 -32.94 23.88 14.55
CA LEU A 454 -32.71 23.15 13.31
C LEU A 454 -31.62 22.09 13.46
N ALA A 455 -30.55 22.36 14.21
CA ALA A 455 -29.52 21.36 14.50
C ALA A 455 -30.07 20.18 15.31
N ALA A 456 -30.83 20.45 16.37
CA ALA A 456 -31.48 19.42 17.19
C ALA A 456 -32.52 18.63 16.38
N LEU A 457 -33.26 19.28 15.48
CA LEU A 457 -34.22 18.62 14.59
C LEU A 457 -33.53 17.68 13.59
N ILE A 458 -32.43 18.11 12.97
CA ILE A 458 -31.63 17.29 12.04
C ILE A 458 -31.12 16.04 12.76
N LEU A 459 -30.52 16.23 13.95
CA LEU A 459 -29.99 15.13 14.75
C LEU A 459 -31.11 14.15 15.13
N ARG A 460 -32.24 14.64 15.64
CA ARG A 460 -33.39 13.81 15.99
C ARG A 460 -33.90 12.96 14.82
N ILE A 461 -34.00 13.54 13.63
CA ILE A 461 -34.50 12.84 12.44
C ILE A 461 -33.48 11.79 11.97
N GLY A 462 -32.20 12.17 11.89
CA GLY A 462 -31.13 11.29 11.40
C GLY A 462 -30.74 10.20 12.39
N HIS A 463 -30.96 10.43 13.68
CA HIS A 463 -30.70 9.51 14.78
C HIS A 463 -32.02 8.86 15.23
N ARG A 464 -32.69 8.15 14.31
CA ARG A 464 -33.96 7.49 14.60
C ARG A 464 -33.87 6.66 15.90
N PRO A 465 -34.86 6.74 16.82
CA PRO A 465 -34.96 5.77 17.90
C PRO A 465 -35.23 4.40 17.27
N GLU A 466 -34.36 3.42 17.52
CA GLU A 466 -34.55 2.05 17.06
C GLU A 466 -35.68 1.39 17.85
N ALA A 467 -36.92 1.71 17.50
CA ALA A 467 -38.10 1.03 18.00
C ALA A 467 -37.95 -0.49 17.73
N GLY A 468 -37.92 -1.29 18.80
CA GLY A 468 -37.80 -2.76 18.72
C GLY A 468 -36.43 -3.35 19.05
N ARG A 469 -35.52 -2.60 19.72
CA ARG A 469 -34.34 -3.21 20.36
C ARG A 469 -34.79 -4.19 21.45
N SER A 470 -34.14 -5.35 21.49
CA SER A 470 -34.31 -6.33 22.57
C SER A 470 -33.82 -5.77 23.90
N ASP A 471 -34.42 -6.20 25.00
CA ASP A 471 -33.94 -5.88 26.34
C ASP A 471 -32.49 -6.36 26.50
N LEU A 472 -31.61 -5.46 26.92
CA LEU A 472 -30.19 -5.75 27.16
C LEU A 472 -29.93 -5.72 28.67
N VAL A 473 -29.52 -6.86 29.21
CA VAL A 473 -29.11 -7.02 30.62
C VAL A 473 -27.60 -7.18 30.67
N PHE A 474 -26.95 -6.39 31.52
CA PHE A 474 -25.52 -6.48 31.77
C PHE A 474 -25.25 -6.93 33.21
N THR A 475 -24.46 -7.99 33.37
CA THR A 475 -24.05 -8.57 34.65
C THR A 475 -22.52 -8.43 34.80
N PRO A 476 -22.02 -7.36 35.42
CA PRO A 476 -20.58 -7.16 35.61
C PRO A 476 -20.04 -8.12 36.68
N ALA A 477 -18.84 -8.67 36.46
CA ALA A 477 -18.06 -9.33 37.52
C ALA A 477 -17.43 -8.28 38.46
N GLU A 478 -17.30 -8.66 39.72
CA GLU A 478 -16.54 -7.92 40.73
C GLU A 478 -15.03 -8.02 40.42
N ASP A 479 -14.29 -6.93 40.65
CA ASP A 479 -12.83 -6.86 40.56
C ASP A 479 -12.20 -7.37 39.24
N LEU A 480 -12.72 -6.92 38.10
CA LEU A 480 -12.19 -7.27 36.77
C LEU A 480 -10.81 -6.61 36.53
N PRO A 481 -9.78 -7.33 36.04
CA PRO A 481 -8.49 -6.71 35.71
C PRO A 481 -8.62 -5.72 34.54
N PHE A 482 -7.79 -4.67 34.58
CA PHE A 482 -7.60 -3.79 33.42
C PHE A 482 -6.90 -4.58 32.31
N ILE A 483 -7.45 -4.53 31.09
CA ILE A 483 -6.85 -5.17 29.93
C ILE A 483 -6.44 -4.12 28.89
N ARG A 484 -5.36 -4.40 28.16
CA ARG A 484 -4.85 -3.51 27.12
C ARG A 484 -5.69 -3.67 25.86
N LEU A 485 -6.43 -2.64 25.49
CA LEU A 485 -7.29 -2.65 24.31
C LEU A 485 -7.46 -1.24 23.74
N ALA A 486 -7.91 -1.15 22.49
CA ALA A 486 -8.25 0.12 21.86
C ALA A 486 -9.70 0.52 22.21
N ALA A 487 -9.86 1.30 23.28
CA ALA A 487 -11.15 1.52 23.95
C ALA A 487 -12.26 2.03 23.01
N GLY A 488 -11.99 3.11 22.26
CA GLY A 488 -12.98 3.66 21.33
C GLY A 488 -13.42 2.66 20.25
N ARG A 489 -12.46 1.88 19.71
CA ARG A 489 -12.76 0.84 18.70
C ARG A 489 -13.57 -0.30 19.28
N PHE A 490 -13.25 -0.71 20.51
CA PHE A 490 -13.98 -1.76 21.20
C PHE A 490 -15.44 -1.36 21.40
N THR A 491 -15.70 -0.17 21.93
CA THR A 491 -17.06 0.36 22.15
C THR A 491 -17.88 0.37 20.86
N ASP A 492 -17.33 0.90 19.76
CA ASP A 492 -18.02 0.96 18.47
C ASP A 492 -18.26 -0.45 17.87
N THR A 493 -17.26 -1.34 17.93
CA THR A 493 -17.36 -2.71 17.41
C THR A 493 -18.34 -3.54 18.23
N PHE A 494 -18.33 -3.39 19.55
CA PHE A 494 -19.22 -4.12 20.46
C PHE A 494 -20.67 -3.67 20.26
N LEU A 495 -20.93 -2.37 20.12
CA LEU A 495 -22.26 -1.86 19.81
C LEU A 495 -22.78 -2.37 18.45
N ASP A 496 -21.94 -2.36 17.40
CA ASP A 496 -22.30 -2.90 16.08
C ASP A 496 -22.62 -4.41 16.15
N PHE A 497 -21.87 -5.15 16.96
CA PHE A 497 -22.10 -6.57 17.18
C PHE A 497 -23.44 -6.83 17.86
N LEU A 498 -23.77 -6.08 18.91
CA LEU A 498 -25.08 -6.16 19.58
C LEU A 498 -26.22 -5.75 18.63
N CYS A 499 -26.03 -4.74 17.78
CA CYS A 499 -27.02 -4.34 16.78
C CYS A 499 -27.27 -5.45 15.75
N TRP A 500 -26.20 -6.09 15.28
CA TRP A 500 -26.29 -7.24 14.39
C TRP A 500 -27.04 -8.41 15.03
N LEU A 501 -26.76 -8.73 16.29
CA LEU A 501 -27.52 -9.74 17.05
C LEU A 501 -29.00 -9.32 17.22
N GLY A 502 -29.25 -8.05 17.52
CA GLY A 502 -30.60 -7.48 17.67
C GLY A 502 -31.46 -7.57 16.41
N ARG A 503 -30.87 -7.52 15.21
CA ARG A 503 -31.60 -7.72 13.94
C ARG A 503 -32.26 -9.11 13.85
N ARG A 504 -31.75 -10.09 14.60
CA ARG A 504 -32.33 -11.44 14.72
C ARG A 504 -33.56 -11.47 15.66
N ARG A 505 -33.89 -10.33 16.29
CA ARG A 505 -34.98 -10.11 17.24
C ARG A 505 -35.03 -11.17 18.34
N PRO A 506 -33.93 -11.36 19.11
CA PRO A 506 -33.98 -12.21 20.29
C PRO A 506 -34.97 -11.63 21.32
N SER A 507 -35.50 -12.46 22.21
CA SER A 507 -36.39 -11.98 23.27
C SER A 507 -35.65 -11.13 24.32
N GLY A 508 -34.32 -11.23 24.35
CA GLY A 508 -33.42 -10.44 25.19
C GLY A 508 -31.97 -10.73 24.83
N LEU A 509 -31.05 -9.86 25.27
CA LEU A 509 -29.61 -10.04 25.19
C LEU A 509 -29.04 -9.98 26.60
N VAL A 510 -28.23 -10.96 26.97
CA VAL A 510 -27.50 -10.96 28.24
C VAL A 510 -26.01 -10.82 27.93
N VAL A 511 -25.36 -9.84 28.53
CA VAL A 511 -23.92 -9.66 28.53
C VAL A 511 -23.42 -9.87 29.95
N ALA A 512 -22.39 -10.70 30.12
CA ALA A 512 -21.75 -10.92 31.42
C ALA A 512 -20.24 -10.83 31.28
N THR A 513 -19.56 -10.30 32.29
CA THR A 513 -18.10 -10.38 32.38
C THR A 513 -17.67 -11.40 33.43
N ALA A 514 -16.49 -11.97 33.26
CA ALA A 514 -15.87 -12.88 34.23
C ALA A 514 -14.34 -12.69 34.23
N ALA A 515 -13.73 -12.71 35.42
CA ALA A 515 -12.28 -12.74 35.56
C ALA A 515 -11.74 -14.14 35.24
N VAL A 516 -10.65 -14.22 34.48
CA VAL A 516 -9.96 -15.46 34.13
C VAL A 516 -8.46 -15.26 34.36
N GLY A 517 -8.01 -15.55 35.58
CA GLY A 517 -6.63 -15.24 36.00
C GLY A 517 -6.38 -13.73 35.98
N GLU A 518 -5.33 -13.28 35.30
CA GLU A 518 -5.02 -11.86 35.07
C GLU A 518 -5.75 -11.27 33.84
N SER A 519 -6.69 -12.01 33.27
CA SER A 519 -7.44 -11.65 32.07
C SER A 519 -8.94 -11.56 32.35
N CYS A 520 -9.72 -11.18 31.34
CA CYS A 520 -11.17 -11.16 31.42
C CYS A 520 -11.82 -11.91 30.25
N ARG A 521 -13.07 -12.34 30.45
CA ARG A 521 -13.94 -12.87 29.41
C ARG A 521 -15.25 -12.11 29.42
N ILE A 522 -15.80 -11.86 28.23
CA ILE A 522 -17.13 -11.29 28.04
C ILE A 522 -17.98 -12.36 27.37
N ASP A 523 -19.08 -12.76 28.00
CA ASP A 523 -20.03 -13.73 27.48
C ASP A 523 -21.31 -13.03 27.03
N ILE A 524 -21.82 -13.37 25.84
CA ILE A 524 -22.96 -12.73 25.18
C ILE A 524 -23.97 -13.81 24.78
N PHE A 525 -25.17 -13.76 25.37
CA PHE A 525 -26.21 -14.77 25.16
C PHE A 525 -27.51 -14.12 24.65
N PRO A 526 -27.91 -14.40 23.40
CA PRO A 526 -29.24 -14.07 22.92
C PRO A 526 -30.29 -15.04 23.49
N ALA A 527 -31.32 -14.50 24.13
CA ALA A 527 -32.44 -15.27 24.68
C ALA A 527 -33.50 -15.58 23.59
N GLY A 528 -34.12 -16.75 23.68
CA GLY A 528 -35.42 -17.02 23.05
C GLY A 528 -35.47 -17.75 21.70
N ARG A 529 -34.41 -18.43 21.23
CA ARG A 529 -34.49 -19.40 20.11
C ARG A 529 -33.50 -20.56 20.26
N ASP A 530 -33.88 -21.73 19.75
CA ASP A 530 -32.93 -22.78 19.37
C ASP A 530 -31.94 -22.18 18.37
N ASN A 531 -30.63 -22.22 18.65
CA ASN A 531 -29.57 -21.71 17.78
C ASN A 531 -29.64 -22.44 16.42
N PRO A 532 -30.24 -21.84 15.36
CA PRO A 532 -30.23 -22.49 14.06
C PRO A 532 -28.78 -22.42 13.53
N PRO A 533 -28.37 -23.39 12.69
CA PRO A 533 -27.05 -23.32 12.05
C PRO A 533 -26.94 -21.98 11.29
N LEU A 534 -25.77 -21.35 11.44
CA LEU A 534 -25.48 -20.08 10.79
C LEU A 534 -25.47 -20.28 9.27
N SER A 535 -26.07 -19.35 8.54
CA SER A 535 -25.89 -19.28 7.09
C SER A 535 -24.44 -18.93 6.73
N ALA A 536 -24.00 -19.28 5.52
CA ALA A 536 -22.66 -18.92 5.04
C ALA A 536 -22.38 -17.40 5.13
N HIS A 537 -23.41 -16.57 4.93
CA HIS A 537 -23.32 -15.12 5.07
C HIS A 537 -23.13 -14.70 6.54
N GLU A 538 -23.84 -15.31 7.49
CA GLU A 538 -23.65 -15.05 8.91
C GLU A 538 -22.28 -15.51 9.42
N GLU A 539 -21.76 -16.63 8.91
CA GLU A 539 -20.40 -17.08 9.20
C GLU A 539 -19.34 -16.10 8.67
N ALA A 540 -19.51 -15.60 7.43
CA ALA A 540 -18.64 -14.56 6.88
C ALA A 540 -18.69 -13.30 7.73
N ARG A 541 -19.89 -12.93 8.21
CA ARG A 541 -20.07 -11.77 9.06
C ARG A 541 -19.39 -11.93 10.42
N LEU A 542 -19.44 -13.11 11.02
CA LEU A 542 -18.72 -13.41 12.26
C LEU A 542 -17.20 -13.36 12.09
N ARG A 543 -16.67 -13.79 10.94
CA ARG A 543 -15.24 -13.64 10.62
C ARG A 543 -14.83 -12.16 10.58
N SER A 544 -15.62 -11.31 9.93
CA SER A 544 -15.42 -9.85 9.94
C SER A 544 -15.46 -9.28 11.37
N PHE A 545 -16.44 -9.66 12.20
CA PHE A 545 -16.47 -9.22 13.60
C PHE A 545 -15.25 -9.69 14.39
N ASN A 546 -14.85 -10.94 14.25
CA ASN A 546 -13.65 -11.45 14.92
C ASN A 546 -12.40 -10.65 14.53
N ARG A 547 -12.24 -10.30 13.24
CA ARG A 547 -11.14 -9.47 12.77
C ARG A 547 -11.16 -8.07 13.41
N ARG A 548 -12.33 -7.43 13.46
CA ARG A 548 -12.51 -6.10 14.08
C ARG A 548 -12.24 -6.14 15.59
N PHE A 549 -12.69 -7.19 16.28
CA PHE A 549 -12.34 -7.41 17.68
C PHE A 549 -10.81 -7.60 17.84
N CYS A 550 -10.15 -8.34 16.96
CA CYS A 550 -8.69 -8.50 17.03
C CYS A 550 -7.97 -7.16 16.89
N LEU A 551 -8.47 -6.27 16.03
CA LEU A 551 -7.92 -4.91 15.87
C LEU A 551 -8.12 -4.03 17.11
N CYS A 552 -9.08 -4.35 17.99
CA CYS A 552 -9.22 -3.68 19.28
C CYS A 552 -8.58 -4.44 20.45
N GLY A 553 -7.96 -5.61 20.24
CA GLY A 553 -7.29 -6.40 21.28
C GLY A 553 -8.11 -7.54 21.87
N MET A 554 -9.24 -7.90 21.26
CA MET A 554 -10.13 -8.98 21.70
C MET A 554 -10.27 -10.05 20.62
N GLN A 555 -10.68 -11.26 20.95
CA GLN A 555 -10.95 -12.34 20.00
C GLN A 555 -12.37 -12.86 20.22
N LEU A 556 -13.15 -12.93 19.15
CA LEU A 556 -14.51 -13.47 19.16
C LEU A 556 -14.49 -14.98 18.97
N ARG A 557 -15.16 -15.69 19.87
CA ARG A 557 -15.34 -17.14 19.82
C ARG A 557 -16.83 -17.46 19.83
N VAL A 558 -17.24 -18.39 18.97
CA VAL A 558 -18.60 -18.95 19.00
C VAL A 558 -18.64 -20.03 20.07
N GLN A 559 -19.63 -19.99 20.95
CA GLN A 559 -19.80 -20.95 22.04
C GLN A 559 -21.23 -21.49 22.09
N PRO A 560 -21.50 -22.60 22.77
CA PRO A 560 -22.85 -23.14 22.89
C PRO A 560 -23.82 -22.07 23.43
N GLY A 561 -24.86 -21.76 22.66
CA GLY A 561 -25.89 -20.79 23.06
C GLY A 561 -25.50 -19.31 22.95
N GLY A 562 -24.30 -18.95 22.48
CA GLY A 562 -23.88 -17.56 22.44
C GLY A 562 -22.49 -17.30 21.88
N PHE A 563 -21.86 -16.22 22.37
CA PHE A 563 -20.57 -15.75 21.92
C PHE A 563 -19.70 -15.37 23.11
N GLY A 564 -18.39 -15.56 22.98
CA GLY A 564 -17.39 -15.16 23.98
C GLY A 564 -16.37 -14.21 23.36
N LEU A 565 -15.97 -13.17 24.10
CA LEU A 565 -14.81 -12.35 23.81
C LEU A 565 -13.77 -12.54 24.91
N ALA A 566 -12.50 -12.66 24.51
CA ALA A 566 -11.36 -12.67 25.42
C ALA A 566 -10.23 -11.84 24.80
N PRO A 567 -9.25 -11.35 25.58
CA PRO A 567 -8.06 -10.71 25.02
C PRO A 567 -7.42 -11.57 23.92
N ALA A 568 -7.06 -10.94 22.81
CA ALA A 568 -6.31 -11.62 21.78
C ALA A 568 -4.91 -11.96 22.32
N ASP A 569 -4.45 -13.20 22.09
CA ASP A 569 -3.09 -13.59 22.46
C ASP A 569 -2.09 -12.63 21.77
N GLU A 570 -1.11 -12.08 22.52
CA GLU A 570 -0.12 -11.13 21.98
C GLU A 570 0.75 -11.75 20.86
N GLU A 571 0.68 -13.07 20.70
CA GLU A 571 1.24 -13.81 19.57
C GLU A 571 0.12 -14.45 18.72
N THR A 572 0.13 -14.10 17.42
CA THR A 572 -0.67 -14.63 16.28
C THR A 572 -2.12 -14.17 16.05
N PRO A 573 -2.33 -13.51 14.90
CA PRO A 573 -3.34 -13.92 13.94
C PRO A 573 -2.63 -14.57 12.74
N GLY A 574 -2.61 -15.91 12.66
CA GLY A 574 -2.20 -16.57 11.41
C GLY A 574 -1.72 -18.02 11.42
N GLU A 575 -1.25 -18.60 12.53
CA GLU A 575 -0.59 -19.94 12.46
C GLU A 575 -1.54 -21.15 12.51
N ARG A 576 -2.83 -20.99 12.21
CA ARG A 576 -3.73 -22.15 12.04
C ARG A 576 -4.67 -21.96 10.86
N ARG A 577 -4.18 -22.25 9.65
CA ARG A 577 -4.74 -23.28 8.75
C ARG A 577 -3.87 -23.46 7.53
#